data_AF-A0A538L5Q2-F1
#
_entry.id   AF-A0A538L5Q2-F1
#
_cell.length_a   1.000
_cell.length_b   1.000
_cell.length_c   1.000
_cell.angle_alpha   90.00
_cell.angle_beta   90.00
_cell.angle_gamma   90.00
#
_symmetry.space_group_name_H-M   'P 1'
#
loop_
_entity.id
_entity.type
_entity.pdbx_description
1 polymer ?
#
loop_
_entity_poly.entity_id
_entity_poly.type
_entity_poly.pdbx_seq_one_letter_code
_entity_poly.pdbx_strand_id
1 'polypeptide(L)'
;MGPWTCAELVSRLAAAGLPRIEAVSFVRDDRVPQMAGAEEVVAAADRGDAQLVGLVLNERGYERFAATGLDRLNCTLAATEEFNRR
;
A
#
# COMPACT_ATOMS: atom_id res chain seq x y z
N MET A 1 10.73 6.09 -7.67
CA MET A 1 11.10 4.66 -7.67
C MET A 1 9.98 3.94 -8.40
N GLY A 2 10.28 3.02 -9.33
CA GLY A 2 9.24 2.34 -10.10
C GLY A 2 8.55 1.24 -9.29
N PRO A 3 7.33 0.82 -9.67
CA PRO A 3 6.58 -0.22 -8.95
C PRO A 3 7.37 -1.54 -8.81
N TRP A 4 8.13 -1.93 -9.83
CA TRP A 4 8.97 -3.12 -9.81
C TRP A 4 10.04 -3.12 -8.72
N THR A 5 10.70 -1.98 -8.49
CA THR A 5 11.71 -1.87 -7.43
C THR A 5 11.05 -1.96 -6.05
N CYS A 6 9.86 -1.38 -5.88
CA CYS A 6 9.10 -1.51 -4.63
C CYS A 6 8.70 -2.96 -4.37
N ALA A 7 8.20 -3.68 -5.38
CA ALA A 7 7.85 -5.10 -5.27
C ALA A 7 9.05 -5.98 -4.91
N GLU A 8 10.22 -5.71 -5.50
CA GLU A 8 11.46 -6.42 -5.16
C GLU A 8 11.86 -6.22 -3.69
N LEU A 9 11.77 -4.99 -3.18
CA LEU A 9 12.06 -4.69 -1.77
C LEU A 9 11.09 -5.40 -0.83
N VAL A 10 9.79 -5.41 -1.15
CA VAL A 10 8.78 -6.13 -0.37
C VAL A 10 9.11 -7.63 -0.35
N SER A 11 9.47 -8.21 -1.49
CA SER A 11 9.80 -9.63 -1.59
C SER A 11 11.05 -9.99 -0.78
N ARG A 12 12.05 -9.12 -0.77
CA ARG A 12 13.25 -9.31 0.06
C ARG A 12 12.95 -9.21 1.56
N LEU A 13 12.05 -8.31 1.97
CA LEU A 13 11.60 -8.21 3.36
C LEU A 13 10.83 -9.46 3.78
N ALA A 14 9.98 -10.00 2.90
CA ALA A 14 9.27 -11.25 3.15
C ALA A 14 10.25 -12.42 3.30
N ALA A 15 11.23 -12.53 2.41
CA ALA A 15 12.29 -13.55 2.46
C ALA A 15 13.17 -13.42 3.72
N ALA A 16 13.29 -12.23 4.31
CA ALA A 16 13.96 -12.00 5.59
C ALA A 16 13.14 -12.46 6.80
N GLY A 17 11.93 -13.00 6.59
CA GLY A 17 11.07 -13.54 7.64
C GLY A 17 10.20 -12.51 8.36
N LEU A 18 9.98 -11.33 7.77
CA LEU A 18 9.07 -10.35 8.37
C LEU A 18 7.63 -10.86 8.27
N PRO A 19 6.88 -10.95 9.39
CA PRO A 19 5.52 -11.48 9.37
C PRO A 19 4.50 -10.48 8.79
N ARG A 20 4.86 -9.19 8.74
CA ARG A 20 3.98 -8.10 8.30
C ARG A 20 4.78 -7.02 7.61
N ILE A 21 4.31 -6.59 6.44
CA ILE A 21 4.95 -5.57 5.62
C ILE A 21 3.89 -4.56 5.16
N GLU A 22 4.09 -3.29 5.48
CA GLU A 22 3.32 -2.20 4.90
C GLU A 22 3.92 -1.84 3.54
N ALA A 23 3.30 -2.35 2.49
CA ALA A 23 3.89 -2.38 1.15
C ALA A 23 3.50 -1.17 0.30
N VAL A 24 2.28 -0.66 0.47
CA VAL A 24 1.71 0.36 -0.41
C VAL A 24 0.77 1.30 0.33
N SER A 25 0.53 2.46 -0.27
CA SER A 25 -0.46 3.43 0.18
C SER A 25 -1.38 3.83 -0.97
N PHE A 26 -2.69 3.66 -0.79
CA PHE A 26 -3.73 4.03 -1.75
C PHE A 26 -4.12 5.50 -1.59
N VAL A 27 -3.12 6.36 -1.56
CA VAL A 27 -3.31 7.80 -1.60
C VAL A 27 -3.48 8.28 -3.03
N ARG A 28 -3.89 9.54 -3.14
CA ARG A 28 -3.96 10.29 -4.37
C ARG A 28 -2.58 10.41 -5.01
N ASP A 29 -2.40 9.76 -6.16
CA ASP A 29 -1.17 9.75 -6.95
C ASP A 29 -0.82 11.13 -7.51
N ASP A 30 -1.83 11.95 -7.83
CA ASP A 30 -1.68 13.34 -8.24
C ASP A 30 -1.04 14.22 -7.16
N ARG A 31 -1.15 13.83 -5.89
CA ARG A 31 -0.56 14.52 -4.75
C ARG A 31 0.69 13.86 -4.20
N VAL A 32 0.79 12.54 -4.33
CA VAL A 32 1.93 11.76 -3.91
C VAL A 32 2.35 10.83 -5.05
N PRO A 33 3.06 11.36 -6.06
CA PRO A 33 3.47 10.58 -7.23
C PRO A 33 4.35 9.39 -6.88
N GLN A 34 5.03 9.42 -5.72
CA GLN A 34 5.85 8.31 -5.26
C GLN A 34 5.03 7.05 -4.92
N MET A 35 3.75 7.19 -4.59
CA MET A 35 2.84 6.08 -4.24
C MET A 35 1.99 5.61 -5.43
N ALA A 36 2.29 6.10 -6.64
CA ALA A 36 1.63 5.61 -7.85
C ALA A 36 1.97 4.13 -8.09
N GLY A 37 0.99 3.41 -8.65
CA GLY A 37 1.13 2.01 -9.01
C GLY A 37 1.17 1.02 -7.85
N ALA A 38 0.39 1.31 -6.80
CA ALA A 38 0.23 0.43 -5.65
C ALA A 38 -0.28 -0.97 -6.06
N GLU A 39 -1.20 -1.00 -7.02
CA GLU A 39 -1.79 -2.23 -7.57
C GLU A 39 -0.72 -3.11 -8.24
N GLU A 40 0.19 -2.53 -9.03
CA GLU A 40 1.29 -3.25 -9.66
C GLU A 40 2.29 -3.78 -8.63
N VAL A 41 2.57 -3.03 -7.56
CA VAL A 41 3.44 -3.50 -6.47
C VAL A 41 2.84 -4.72 -5.78
N VAL A 42 1.55 -4.66 -5.44
CA VAL A 42 0.85 -5.76 -4.77
C VAL A 42 0.79 -7.00 -5.67
N ALA A 43 0.55 -6.82 -6.96
CA ALA A 43 0.49 -7.92 -7.92
C ALA A 43 1.85 -8.59 -8.18
N ALA A 44 2.94 -7.81 -8.11
CA ALA A 44 4.29 -8.29 -8.43
C ALA A 44 5.10 -8.79 -7.22
N ALA A 45 4.73 -8.43 -5.99
CA ALA A 45 5.48 -8.80 -4.80
C ALA A 45 5.24 -10.28 -4.40
N ASP A 46 6.32 -11.03 -4.21
CA ASP A 46 6.28 -12.35 -3.58
C ASP A 46 6.36 -12.21 -2.07
N ARG A 47 5.23 -12.43 -1.39
CA ARG A 47 5.11 -12.25 0.06
C ARG A 47 5.31 -13.53 0.87
N GLY A 48 5.38 -14.71 0.23
CA GLY A 48 5.31 -15.98 0.95
C GLY A 48 4.18 -16.00 2.00
N ASP A 49 4.51 -16.26 3.25
CA ASP A 49 3.56 -16.25 4.39
C ASP A 49 3.36 -14.87 5.03
N ALA A 50 4.08 -13.83 4.58
CA ALA A 50 3.98 -12.49 5.12
C ALA A 50 2.64 -11.84 4.75
N GLN A 51 2.09 -11.08 5.69
CA GLN A 51 0.88 -10.29 5.47
C GLN A 51 1.25 -8.95 4.86
N LEU A 52 0.66 -8.63 3.71
CA LEU A 52 0.81 -7.31 3.12
C LEU A 52 -0.28 -6.37 3.60
N VAL A 53 0.12 -5.13 3.89
CA VAL A 53 -0.76 -4.08 4.39
C VAL A 53 -0.77 -2.92 3.41
N GLY A 54 -1.97 -2.42 3.12
CA GLY A 54 -2.20 -1.19 2.39
C GLY A 54 -2.69 -0.06 3.30
N LEU A 55 -2.07 1.12 3.19
CA LEU A 55 -2.56 2.32 3.85
C LEU A 55 -3.69 2.97 3.04
N VAL A 56 -4.79 3.32 3.70
CA VAL A 56 -5.96 3.97 3.10
C VAL A 56 -6.33 5.19 3.94
N LEU A 57 -6.55 6.34 3.28
CA LEU A 57 -6.90 7.60 3.95
C LEU A 57 -8.32 8.10 3.62
N ASN A 58 -8.99 7.50 2.62
CA ASN A 58 -10.33 7.89 2.19
C ASN A 58 -11.04 6.73 1.45
N GLU A 59 -12.32 6.92 1.16
CA GLU A 59 -13.18 5.93 0.49
C GLU A 59 -12.66 5.54 -0.90
N ARG A 60 -12.16 6.50 -1.70
CA ARG A 60 -11.60 6.21 -3.02
C ARG A 60 -10.33 5.34 -2.94
N GLY A 61 -9.50 5.58 -1.93
CA GLY A 61 -8.35 4.73 -1.62
C GLY A 61 -8.79 3.33 -1.18
N TYR A 62 -9.91 3.23 -0.46
CA TYR A 62 -10.50 1.96 -0.06
C TYR A 62 -11.02 1.16 -1.26
N GLU A 63 -11.68 1.79 -2.22
CA GLU A 63 -12.14 1.13 -3.45
C GLU A 63 -10.97 0.52 -4.23
N ARG A 64 -9.86 1.25 -4.33
CA ARG A 64 -8.61 0.73 -4.95
C ARG A 64 -8.02 -0.41 -4.15
N PHE A 65 -7.95 -0.28 -2.83
CA PHE A 65 -7.50 -1.34 -1.94
C PHE A 65 -8.36 -2.61 -2.10
N ALA A 66 -9.68 -2.48 -2.15
CA ALA A 66 -10.63 -3.59 -2.27
C ALA A 66 -10.51 -4.35 -3.60
N ALA A 67 -9.97 -3.71 -4.64
CA ALA A 67 -9.64 -4.36 -5.91
C ALA A 67 -8.34 -5.17 -5.87
N THR A 68 -7.55 -5.09 -4.79
CA THR A 68 -6.28 -5.82 -4.63
C THR A 68 -6.43 -7.07 -3.74
N GLY A 69 -5.48 -8.00 -3.85
CA GLY A 69 -5.42 -9.20 -3.01
C GLY A 69 -4.76 -8.98 -1.63
N LEU A 70 -4.77 -7.76 -1.10
CA LEU A 70 -4.13 -7.44 0.18
C LEU A 70 -4.86 -8.05 1.37
N ASP A 71 -4.10 -8.56 2.35
CA ASP A 71 -4.66 -9.23 3.52
C ASP A 71 -5.21 -8.26 4.57
N ARG A 72 -4.68 -7.02 4.61
CA ARG A 72 -5.02 -6.03 5.64
C ARG A 72 -5.01 -4.60 5.13
N LEU A 73 -5.96 -3.81 5.62
CA LEU A 73 -5.90 -2.35 5.55
C LEU A 73 -5.39 -1.74 6.86
N ASN A 74 -4.61 -0.68 6.75
CA ASN A 74 -4.44 0.30 7.82
C ASN A 74 -5.21 1.56 7.37
N CYS A 75 -6.18 1.99 8.17
CA CYS A 75 -6.86 3.26 7.96
C CYS A 75 -6.24 4.29 8.89
N THR A 76 -5.75 5.40 8.34
CA THR A 76 -5.31 6.54 9.15
C THR A 76 -6.18 7.74 8.82
N LEU A 77 -6.81 8.31 9.84
CA LEU A 77 -7.61 9.51 9.74
C LEU A 77 -6.88 10.61 10.49
N ALA A 78 -6.77 11.79 9.88
CA ALA A 78 -6.27 12.94 10.62
C ALA A 78 -7.33 13.38 11.63
N ALA A 79 -6.87 13.82 12.80
CA ALA A 79 -7.73 14.37 13.85
C ALA A 79 -8.41 15.70 13.43
N THR A 80 -7.97 16.32 12.33
CA THR A 80 -8.51 17.58 11.81
C THR A 80 -9.18 17.39 10.46
N GLU A 81 -10.38 17.94 10.34
CA GLU A 81 -11.20 17.89 9.13
C GLU A 81 -10.50 18.51 7.90
N GLU A 82 -9.75 19.60 8.09
CA GLU A 82 -9.04 20.27 6.99
C GLU A 82 -7.98 19.38 6.33
N PHE A 83 -7.37 18.46 7.08
CA PHE A 83 -6.39 17.52 6.53
C PHE A 83 -7.09 16.39 5.78
N ASN A 84 -8.24 15.90 6.27
CA ASN A 84 -9.01 14.84 5.60
C ASN A 84 -9.68 15.33 4.30
N ARG A 85 -10.08 16.62 4.22
CA ARG A 85 -10.71 17.21 3.03
C ARG A 85 -9.73 17.63 1.94
N ARG A 86 -8.43 17.69 2.26
CA ARG A 86 -7.38 17.95 1.28
C ARG A 86 -7.00 16.64 0.64
#